data_AF-A0A8J3WJB9-F1
#
_entry.id   AF-A0A8J3WJB9-F1
#
_cell.length_a   1.000
_cell.length_b   1.000
_cell.length_c   1.000
_cell.angle_alpha   90.00
_cell.angle_beta   90.00
_cell.angle_gamma   90.00
#
_symmetry.space_group_name_H-M   'P 1'
#
loop_
_entity.id
_entity.type
_entity.pdbx_description
1 polymer ?
#
loop_
_entity_poly.entity_id
_entity_poly.type
_entity_poly.pdbx_seq_one_letter_code
_entity_poly.pdbx_strand_id
1 'polypeptide(L)'
;MAVENAQYDRNNPDNSELAKAFFQEVDRATQQAYLHAVSVPSLGPLTGLNGYTRRWGEMWADFLQGKAVMCMAACFGYVIETFVSDQRSGLAHRIPDGYTVTPQMTHGGTRPDLVLAEKSGREIAWVDLTASQSVDHIFDKAGWSKQISIFAEVTYPSLDPQSLTLMRQNKDNTGTLSQQEFDQRIKQAAETYAQVRKEWLSIGEIMSLKFLGDEIGRSAEEQRLNPEIRQDHISEEIRWYFNLPVPPDKKLVPSILTALGVRPASWGFTTGYPASQRAGETWLIDNAPQLLKQG
;
A
#
# COMPACT_ATOMS: atom_id res chain seq x y z
N MET A 1 13.72 9.51 -12.20
CA MET A 1 14.56 8.56 -11.43
C MET A 1 14.00 8.55 -10.03
N ALA A 2 13.74 7.37 -9.48
CA ALA A 2 13.11 7.21 -8.15
C ALA A 2 14.13 6.83 -7.06
N VAL A 3 15.43 7.01 -7.35
CA VAL A 3 16.53 6.82 -6.40
C VAL A 3 16.57 8.05 -5.49
N GLU A 4 16.10 7.87 -4.27
CA GLU A 4 16.12 8.86 -3.21
C GLU A 4 17.30 8.61 -2.27
N ASN A 5 17.70 9.65 -1.53
CA ASN A 5 18.59 9.51 -0.38
C ASN A 5 19.96 8.85 -0.64
N ALA A 6 20.40 8.85 -1.90
CA ALA A 6 21.65 8.22 -2.29
C ALA A 6 22.86 8.90 -1.66
N GLN A 7 23.67 8.12 -0.96
CA GLN A 7 24.98 8.49 -0.44
C GLN A 7 26.08 7.76 -1.22
N TYR A 8 27.17 8.48 -1.47
CA TYR A 8 28.32 7.99 -2.22
C TYR A 8 29.62 8.32 -1.49
N ASP A 9 30.61 7.45 -1.62
CA ASP A 9 31.91 7.59 -0.98
C ASP A 9 32.88 8.34 -1.89
N ARG A 10 33.15 9.61 -1.56
CA ARG A 10 34.08 10.46 -2.32
C ARG A 10 35.51 9.95 -2.33
N ASN A 11 35.88 9.11 -1.36
CA ASN A 11 37.21 8.52 -1.28
C ASN A 11 37.35 7.25 -2.13
N ASN A 12 36.23 6.73 -2.66
CA ASN A 12 36.20 5.57 -3.53
C ASN A 12 35.28 5.82 -4.74
N PRO A 13 35.78 6.57 -5.74
CA PRO A 13 34.98 6.95 -6.92
C PRO A 13 34.55 5.75 -7.76
N ASP A 14 35.38 4.70 -7.85
CA ASP A 14 35.06 3.49 -8.62
C ASP A 14 33.86 2.74 -8.01
N ASN A 15 33.87 2.55 -6.68
CA ASN A 15 32.72 1.97 -5.99
C ASN A 15 31.47 2.85 -6.11
N SER A 16 31.64 4.18 -6.12
CA SER A 16 30.53 5.12 -6.26
C SER A 16 29.90 5.06 -7.65
N GLU A 17 30.69 4.97 -8.72
CA GLU A 17 30.16 4.81 -10.08
C GLU A 17 29.49 3.45 -10.28
N LEU A 18 30.08 2.38 -9.74
CA LEU A 18 29.44 1.07 -9.73
C LEU A 18 28.10 1.08 -8.99
N ALA A 19 28.05 1.71 -7.81
CA ALA A 19 26.83 1.81 -7.02
C ALA A 19 25.74 2.63 -7.72
N LYS A 20 26.10 3.70 -8.44
CA LYS A 20 25.13 4.46 -9.27
C LYS A 20 24.50 3.56 -10.33
N ALA A 21 25.31 2.80 -11.06
CA ALA A 21 24.80 1.88 -12.08
C ALA A 21 23.90 0.79 -11.46
N PHE A 22 24.30 0.26 -10.30
CA PHE A 22 23.50 -0.70 -9.54
C PHE A 22 22.15 -0.10 -9.09
N PHE A 23 22.13 1.09 -8.47
CA PHE A 23 20.90 1.74 -8.03
C PHE A 23 19.95 2.06 -9.20
N GLN A 24 20.49 2.47 -10.35
CA GLN A 24 19.70 2.70 -11.56
C GLN A 24 19.06 1.41 -12.08
N GLU A 25 19.79 0.29 -12.04
CA GLU A 25 19.26 -1.01 -12.45
C GLU A 25 18.20 -1.54 -11.47
N VAL A 26 18.39 -1.31 -10.17
CA VAL A 26 17.38 -1.60 -9.14
C VAL A 26 16.14 -0.72 -9.33
N ASP A 27 16.28 0.58 -9.61
CA ASP A 27 15.16 1.48 -9.94
C ASP A 27 14.39 0.93 -11.14
N ARG A 28 15.08 0.63 -12.24
CA ARG A 28 14.46 0.06 -13.45
C ARG A 28 13.67 -1.22 -13.14
N ALA A 29 14.27 -2.16 -12.41
CA ALA A 29 13.61 -3.41 -12.01
C ALA A 29 12.40 -3.16 -11.11
N THR A 30 12.52 -2.21 -10.18
CA THR A 30 11.45 -1.83 -9.25
C THR A 30 10.26 -1.22 -9.98
N GLN A 31 10.49 -0.30 -10.92
CA GLN A 31 9.40 0.27 -11.72
C GLN A 31 8.71 -0.80 -12.59
N GLN A 32 9.46 -1.75 -13.14
CA GLN A 32 8.90 -2.87 -13.90
C GLN A 32 8.08 -3.83 -13.02
N ALA A 33 8.58 -4.13 -11.82
CA ALA A 33 7.87 -4.93 -10.84
C ALA A 33 6.55 -4.28 -10.42
N TYR A 34 6.58 -2.97 -10.16
CA TYR A 34 5.39 -2.18 -9.83
C TYR A 34 4.37 -2.21 -10.97
N LEU A 35 4.81 -1.87 -12.19
CA LEU A 35 3.96 -1.89 -13.37
C LEU A 35 3.32 -3.27 -13.59
N HIS A 36 4.11 -4.35 -13.46
CA HIS A 36 3.60 -5.71 -13.59
C HIS A 36 2.56 -6.04 -12.52
N ALA A 37 2.85 -5.79 -11.24
CA ALA A 37 1.96 -6.12 -10.13
C ALA A 37 0.62 -5.38 -10.20
N VAL A 38 0.61 -4.11 -10.67
CA VAL A 38 -0.63 -3.35 -10.88
C VAL A 38 -1.38 -3.79 -12.15
N SER A 39 -0.65 -4.19 -13.19
CA SER A 39 -1.23 -4.67 -14.45
C SER A 39 -1.83 -6.06 -14.36
N VAL A 40 -1.23 -6.94 -13.56
CA VAL A 40 -1.59 -8.36 -13.38
C VAL A 40 -1.65 -8.64 -11.86
N PRO A 41 -2.68 -8.14 -11.16
CA PRO A 41 -2.73 -8.20 -9.70
C PRO A 41 -2.92 -9.62 -9.15
N SER A 42 -3.37 -10.57 -9.97
CA SER A 42 -3.36 -11.99 -9.63
C SER A 42 -1.94 -12.59 -9.56
N LEU A 43 -0.95 -11.91 -10.15
CA LEU A 43 0.44 -12.34 -10.40
C LEU A 43 0.61 -13.53 -11.36
N GLY A 44 -0.49 -14.12 -11.84
CA GLY A 44 -0.46 -15.24 -12.79
C GLY A 44 0.48 -16.38 -12.37
N PRO A 45 1.43 -16.81 -13.22
CA PRO A 45 2.40 -17.84 -12.83
C PRO A 45 3.30 -17.48 -11.63
N LEU A 46 3.46 -16.18 -11.31
CA LEU A 46 4.34 -15.70 -10.26
C LEU A 46 3.70 -15.75 -8.85
N THR A 47 2.39 -16.01 -8.73
CA THR A 47 1.71 -16.15 -7.43
C THR A 47 2.33 -17.26 -6.58
N GLY A 48 2.92 -18.28 -7.20
CA GLY A 48 3.58 -19.40 -6.51
C GLY A 48 5.07 -19.20 -6.20
N LEU A 49 5.66 -18.06 -6.56
CA LEU A 49 7.11 -17.85 -6.54
C LEU A 49 7.73 -18.01 -5.14
N ASN A 50 7.09 -17.45 -4.12
CA ASN A 50 7.44 -17.64 -2.70
C ASN A 50 6.21 -17.46 -1.79
N GLY A 51 6.42 -17.41 -0.46
CA GLY A 51 5.35 -17.21 0.51
C GLY A 51 4.68 -15.84 0.42
N TYR A 52 5.41 -14.78 0.03
CA TYR A 52 4.87 -13.43 -0.07
C TYR A 52 3.97 -13.26 -1.29
N THR A 53 4.37 -13.76 -2.46
CA THR A 53 3.54 -13.69 -3.66
C THR A 53 2.29 -14.56 -3.54
N ARG A 54 2.37 -15.69 -2.83
CA ARG A 54 1.20 -16.53 -2.52
C ARG A 54 0.23 -15.80 -1.60
N ARG A 55 0.74 -15.25 -0.50
CA ARG A 55 -0.06 -14.46 0.45
C ARG A 55 -0.74 -13.28 -0.23
N TRP A 56 -0.05 -12.61 -1.14
CA TRP A 56 -0.65 -11.55 -1.94
C TRP A 56 -1.82 -12.07 -2.79
N GLY A 57 -1.66 -13.20 -3.48
CA GLY A 57 -2.75 -13.81 -4.25
C GLY A 57 -3.99 -14.12 -3.40
N GLU A 58 -3.79 -14.65 -2.19
CA GLU A 58 -4.87 -14.89 -1.21
C GLU A 58 -5.55 -13.59 -0.78
N MET A 59 -4.76 -12.59 -0.38
CA MET A 59 -5.25 -11.26 0.03
C MET A 59 -5.99 -10.55 -1.10
N TRP A 60 -5.49 -10.64 -2.33
CA TRP A 60 -6.14 -10.06 -3.50
C TRP A 60 -7.47 -10.76 -3.83
N ALA A 61 -7.53 -12.10 -3.72
CA ALA A 61 -8.78 -12.83 -3.90
C ALA A 61 -9.84 -12.48 -2.84
N ASP A 62 -9.40 -12.30 -1.59
CA ASP A 62 -10.27 -11.84 -0.49
C ASP A 62 -10.76 -10.40 -0.71
N PHE A 63 -9.87 -9.52 -1.18
CA PHE A 63 -10.20 -8.14 -1.57
C PHE A 63 -11.26 -8.11 -2.68
N LEU A 64 -11.11 -8.92 -3.73
CA LEU A 64 -12.10 -9.01 -4.81
C LEU A 64 -13.49 -9.52 -4.33
N GLN A 65 -13.52 -10.31 -3.25
CA GLN A 65 -14.74 -10.79 -2.61
C GLN A 65 -15.37 -9.77 -1.63
N GLY A 66 -14.77 -8.58 -1.48
CA GLY A 66 -15.25 -7.55 -0.55
C GLY A 66 -14.96 -7.85 0.92
N LYS A 67 -14.03 -8.77 1.22
CA LYS A 67 -13.62 -9.03 2.60
C LYS A 67 -12.70 -7.92 3.08
N ALA A 68 -12.74 -7.60 4.37
CA ALA A 68 -11.80 -6.65 4.96
C ALA A 68 -10.38 -7.25 4.95
N VAL A 69 -9.47 -6.64 4.18
CA VAL A 69 -8.07 -7.08 4.07
C VAL A 69 -7.14 -6.05 4.69
N MET A 70 -6.48 -6.42 5.79
CA MET A 70 -5.50 -5.58 6.48
C MET A 70 -4.11 -5.68 5.83
N CYS A 71 -3.34 -4.60 5.87
CA CYS A 71 -1.93 -4.57 5.45
C CYS A 71 -1.68 -4.89 3.96
N MET A 72 -2.64 -4.61 3.07
CA MET A 72 -2.48 -4.75 1.61
C MET A 72 -1.20 -4.07 1.10
N ALA A 73 -0.96 -2.82 1.50
CA ALA A 73 0.22 -2.06 1.06
C ALA A 73 1.54 -2.70 1.48
N ALA A 74 1.62 -3.28 2.69
CA ALA A 74 2.83 -3.97 3.15
C ALA A 74 3.05 -5.28 2.40
N CYS A 75 1.98 -6.06 2.18
CA CYS A 75 2.08 -7.29 1.39
C CYS A 75 2.48 -7.00 -0.06
N PHE A 76 1.98 -5.90 -0.63
CA PHE A 76 2.37 -5.44 -1.96
C PHE A 76 3.86 -5.08 -2.02
N GLY A 77 4.40 -4.41 -1.00
CA GLY A 77 5.85 -4.15 -0.90
C GLY A 77 6.69 -5.42 -0.97
N TYR A 78 6.31 -6.47 -0.23
CA TYR A 78 6.99 -7.76 -0.30
C TYR A 78 6.91 -8.45 -1.68
N VAL A 79 5.85 -8.18 -2.46
CA VAL A 79 5.76 -8.66 -3.86
C VAL A 79 6.78 -7.93 -4.72
N ILE A 80 6.89 -6.60 -4.59
CA ILE A 80 7.88 -5.80 -5.32
C ILE A 80 9.30 -6.26 -4.97
N GLU A 81 9.61 -6.39 -3.67
CA GLU A 81 10.90 -6.92 -3.20
C GLU A 81 11.19 -8.31 -3.77
N THR A 82 10.20 -9.20 -3.78
CA THR A 82 10.33 -10.54 -4.36
C THR A 82 10.65 -10.47 -5.85
N PHE A 83 9.94 -9.66 -6.62
CA PHE A 83 10.16 -9.55 -8.07
C PHE A 83 11.53 -8.96 -8.40
N VAL A 84 11.98 -7.97 -7.63
CA VAL A 84 13.27 -7.33 -7.85
C VAL A 84 14.44 -8.22 -7.43
N SER A 85 14.27 -9.05 -6.39
CA SER A 85 15.36 -9.88 -5.84
C SER A 85 15.47 -11.30 -6.43
N ASP A 86 14.35 -11.92 -6.81
CA ASP A 86 14.33 -13.31 -7.26
C ASP A 86 14.45 -13.42 -8.78
N GLN A 87 15.58 -13.93 -9.27
CA GLN A 87 15.85 -14.08 -10.70
C GLN A 87 14.80 -14.93 -11.45
N ARG A 88 14.07 -15.82 -10.75
CA ARG A 88 12.99 -16.62 -11.35
C ARG A 88 11.77 -15.78 -11.72
N SER A 89 11.66 -14.55 -11.22
CA SER A 89 10.57 -13.62 -11.57
C SER A 89 10.66 -13.13 -13.02
N GLY A 90 11.87 -13.11 -13.60
CA GLY A 90 12.15 -12.46 -14.89
C GLY A 90 12.13 -10.92 -14.83
N LEU A 91 11.87 -10.33 -13.67
CA LEU A 91 11.82 -8.87 -13.40
C LEU A 91 12.96 -8.41 -12.49
N ALA A 92 13.82 -9.33 -12.06
CA ALA A 92 14.90 -9.04 -11.16
C ALA A 92 15.93 -8.08 -11.78
N HIS A 93 16.60 -7.33 -10.92
CA HIS A 93 17.73 -6.49 -11.31
C HIS A 93 18.87 -7.36 -11.88
N ARG A 94 19.64 -6.79 -12.81
CA ARG A 94 20.87 -7.41 -13.29
C ARG A 94 21.98 -7.28 -12.24
N ILE A 95 22.72 -8.36 -12.04
CA ILE A 95 23.89 -8.39 -11.16
C ILE A 95 25.11 -7.98 -12.00
N PRO A 96 25.88 -6.95 -11.58
CA PRO A 96 27.10 -6.57 -12.26
C PRO A 96 28.13 -7.71 -12.29
N ASP A 97 28.87 -7.84 -13.41
CA ASP A 97 29.89 -8.87 -13.56
C ASP A 97 30.96 -8.80 -12.47
N GLY A 98 31.25 -9.94 -11.84
CA GLY A 98 32.23 -10.01 -10.75
C GLY A 98 31.68 -9.71 -9.34
N TYR A 99 30.39 -9.38 -9.25
CA TYR A 99 29.71 -9.08 -7.98
C TYR A 99 28.61 -10.09 -7.67
N THR A 100 28.08 -9.99 -6.46
CA THR A 100 26.92 -10.72 -5.96
C THR A 100 25.96 -9.72 -5.35
N VAL A 101 24.66 -9.95 -5.52
CA VAL A 101 23.62 -9.22 -4.78
C VAL A 101 22.91 -10.19 -3.86
N THR A 102 22.91 -9.89 -2.57
CA THR A 102 22.24 -10.72 -1.56
C THR A 102 21.00 -10.01 -1.04
N PRO A 103 19.80 -10.62 -1.13
CA PRO A 103 18.60 -10.02 -0.59
C PRO A 103 18.48 -10.22 0.93
N GLN A 104 17.86 -9.26 1.61
CA GLN A 104 17.41 -9.37 3.01
C GLN A 104 18.52 -9.74 4.01
N MET A 105 19.74 -9.21 3.82
CA MET A 105 20.86 -9.49 4.72
C MET A 105 20.73 -8.67 6.02
N THR A 106 20.87 -9.31 7.17
CA THR A 106 20.75 -8.66 8.48
C THR A 106 22.08 -8.12 8.97
N HIS A 107 22.12 -6.83 9.34
CA HIS A 107 23.27 -6.18 9.96
C HIS A 107 22.88 -5.52 11.29
N GLY A 108 23.09 -6.24 12.39
CA GLY A 108 22.68 -5.78 13.71
C GLY A 108 21.17 -5.55 13.78
N GLY A 109 20.75 -4.30 14.00
CA GLY A 109 19.34 -3.89 14.07
C GLY A 109 18.71 -3.49 12.74
N THR A 110 19.48 -3.49 11.64
CA THR A 110 18.98 -3.14 10.30
C THR A 110 19.02 -4.32 9.34
N ARG A 111 18.22 -4.24 8.28
CA ARG A 111 18.14 -5.24 7.21
C ARG A 111 17.86 -4.53 5.88
N PRO A 112 18.89 -4.16 5.09
CA PRO A 112 18.69 -3.69 3.73
C PRO A 112 18.01 -4.76 2.86
N ASP A 113 17.20 -4.31 1.91
CA ASP A 113 16.54 -5.22 0.98
C ASP A 113 17.51 -5.89 0.02
N LEU A 114 18.54 -5.17 -0.46
CA LEU A 114 19.59 -5.71 -1.31
C LEU A 114 20.96 -5.18 -0.90
N VAL A 115 21.94 -6.09 -0.88
CA VAL A 115 23.35 -5.79 -0.61
C VAL A 115 24.20 -6.16 -1.82
N LEU A 116 24.84 -5.17 -2.45
CA LEU A 116 25.85 -5.39 -3.47
C LEU A 116 27.19 -5.67 -2.80
N ALA A 117 27.81 -6.81 -3.12
CA ALA A 117 29.11 -7.20 -2.61
C ALA A 117 29.99 -7.76 -3.72
N GLU A 118 31.31 -7.66 -3.55
CA GLU A 118 32.26 -8.44 -4.31
C GLU A 118 32.12 -9.93 -4.00
N LYS A 119 32.59 -10.79 -4.91
CA LYS A 119 32.71 -12.24 -4.65
C LYS A 119 33.58 -12.59 -3.43
N SER A 120 34.44 -11.67 -2.99
CA SER A 120 35.24 -11.78 -1.77
C SER A 120 34.38 -11.68 -0.49
N GLY A 121 33.14 -11.20 -0.60
CA GLY A 121 32.25 -10.88 0.52
C GLY A 121 32.35 -9.43 0.98
N ARG A 122 33.20 -8.59 0.37
CA ARG A 122 33.27 -7.16 0.68
C ARG A 122 32.05 -6.43 0.15
N GLU A 123 31.28 -5.84 1.05
CA GLU A 123 30.11 -5.04 0.70
C GLU A 123 30.50 -3.70 0.09
N ILE A 124 29.75 -3.30 -0.92
CA ILE A 124 30.00 -2.10 -1.72
C ILE A 124 28.87 -1.09 -1.53
N ALA A 125 27.62 -1.54 -1.61
CA ALA A 125 26.46 -0.67 -1.49
C ALA A 125 25.23 -1.40 -0.96
N TRP A 126 24.38 -0.69 -0.22
CA TRP A 126 23.08 -1.16 0.24
C TRP A 126 21.94 -0.41 -0.43
N VAL A 127 20.81 -1.06 -0.66
CA VAL A 127 19.60 -0.39 -1.15
C VAL A 127 18.34 -0.96 -0.50
N ASP A 128 17.41 -0.07 -0.19
CA ASP A 128 16.06 -0.38 0.31
C ASP A 128 15.02 -0.07 -0.75
N LEU A 129 13.94 -0.85 -0.82
CA LEU A 129 12.84 -0.66 -1.73
C LEU A 129 11.62 -0.16 -0.96
N THR A 130 11.27 1.12 -1.12
CA THR A 130 10.25 1.74 -0.29
C THR A 130 9.13 2.39 -1.10
N ALA A 131 7.89 2.26 -0.62
CA ALA A 131 6.77 2.95 -1.22
C ALA A 131 6.95 4.48 -1.04
N SER A 132 6.64 5.28 -2.06
CA SER A 132 6.86 6.75 -2.11
C SER A 132 6.30 7.56 -0.93
N GLN A 133 5.23 7.11 -0.27
CA GLN A 133 4.66 7.75 0.94
C GLN A 133 5.31 7.29 2.25
N SER A 134 6.33 6.43 2.17
CA SER A 134 7.06 5.84 3.29
C SER A 134 8.56 6.15 3.24
N VAL A 135 8.96 7.08 2.36
CA VAL A 135 10.36 7.53 2.19
C VAL A 135 10.92 8.03 3.52
N ASP A 136 12.24 7.92 3.68
CA ASP A 136 13.00 8.30 4.88
C ASP A 136 12.87 7.36 6.09
N HIS A 137 11.99 6.34 6.03
CA HIS A 137 11.89 5.36 7.11
C HIS A 137 13.19 4.57 7.35
N ILE A 138 14.11 4.54 6.38
CA ILE A 138 15.43 3.89 6.54
C ILE A 138 16.34 4.65 7.50
N PHE A 139 16.23 5.99 7.58
CA PHE A 139 17.05 6.81 8.48
C PHE A 139 16.62 6.66 9.93
N ASP A 140 15.33 6.39 10.16
CA ASP A 140 14.79 6.10 11.48
C ASP A 140 15.20 4.72 12.01
N LYS A 141 15.62 3.79 11.13
CA LYS A 141 15.67 2.36 11.45
C LYS A 141 16.98 1.78 11.98
N ALA A 142 18.15 2.40 11.75
CA ALA A 142 19.40 2.17 12.51
C ALA A 142 20.61 2.57 11.66
N GLY A 143 21.04 3.83 11.76
CA GLY A 143 22.41 4.28 11.48
C GLY A 143 23.15 3.61 10.30
N TRP A 144 22.53 3.50 9.12
CA TRP A 144 23.15 2.87 7.93
C TRP A 144 24.49 3.50 7.59
N SER A 145 24.57 4.82 7.70
CA SER A 145 25.81 5.60 7.49
C SER A 145 26.96 5.22 8.44
N LYS A 146 26.69 4.50 9.53
CA LYS A 146 27.71 3.94 10.43
C LYS A 146 28.19 2.55 9.99
N GLN A 147 27.43 1.87 9.13
CA GLN A 147 27.69 0.50 8.70
C GLN A 147 28.26 0.45 7.28
N ILE A 148 27.79 1.32 6.39
CA ILE A 148 28.27 1.41 5.00
C ILE A 148 28.31 2.87 4.53
N SER A 149 29.28 3.20 3.67
CA SER A 149 29.48 4.56 3.12
C SER A 149 28.67 4.85 1.85
N ILE A 150 28.10 3.82 1.22
CA ILE A 150 27.33 3.93 -0.02
C ILE A 150 25.99 3.22 0.16
N PHE A 151 24.90 3.96 0.05
CA PHE A 151 23.56 3.41 0.16
C PHE A 151 22.52 4.29 -0.53
N ALA A 152 21.34 3.75 -0.82
CA ALA A 152 20.21 4.50 -1.37
C ALA A 152 18.86 3.91 -0.97
N GLU A 153 17.81 4.69 -1.20
CA GLU A 153 16.42 4.24 -1.15
C GLU A 153 15.85 4.31 -2.58
N VAL A 154 15.32 3.20 -3.09
CA VAL A 154 14.66 3.17 -4.40
C VAL A 154 13.16 3.12 -4.17
N THR A 155 12.46 4.09 -4.74
CA THR A 155 11.04 4.27 -4.45
C THR A 155 10.13 3.79 -5.57
N TYR A 156 8.94 3.32 -5.20
CA TYR A 156 7.85 3.01 -6.13
C TYR A 156 6.55 3.68 -5.68
N PRO A 157 5.58 3.91 -6.59
CA PRO A 157 4.33 4.54 -6.20
C PRO A 157 3.61 3.74 -5.10
N SER A 158 3.05 4.45 -4.12
CA SER A 158 2.36 3.78 -3.01
C SER A 158 1.02 3.21 -3.45
N LEU A 159 0.68 2.03 -2.92
CA LEU A 159 -0.61 1.41 -3.17
C LEU A 159 -1.75 2.23 -2.55
N ASP A 160 -2.35 3.10 -3.35
CA ASP A 160 -3.42 4.01 -2.94
C ASP A 160 -4.79 3.55 -3.50
N PRO A 161 -5.89 4.22 -3.11
CA PRO A 161 -7.22 3.88 -3.62
C PRO A 161 -7.35 3.90 -5.15
N GLN A 162 -6.58 4.76 -5.84
CA GLN A 162 -6.59 4.85 -7.30
C GLN A 162 -5.92 3.63 -7.92
N SER A 163 -4.77 3.23 -7.38
CA SER A 163 -4.04 2.03 -7.78
C SER A 163 -4.88 0.78 -7.55
N LEU A 164 -5.56 0.66 -6.40
CA LEU A 164 -6.49 -0.45 -6.13
C LEU A 164 -7.67 -0.48 -7.10
N THR A 165 -8.21 0.68 -7.47
CA THR A 165 -9.27 0.78 -8.49
C THR A 165 -8.78 0.26 -9.84
N LEU A 166 -7.60 0.69 -10.28
CA LEU A 166 -6.97 0.20 -11.51
C LEU A 166 -6.72 -1.31 -11.45
N MET A 167 -6.17 -1.82 -10.36
CA MET A 167 -5.93 -3.26 -10.18
C MET A 167 -7.23 -4.04 -10.29
N ARG A 168 -8.33 -3.54 -9.72
CA ARG A 168 -9.65 -4.20 -9.82
C ARG A 168 -10.14 -4.25 -11.27
N GLN A 169 -9.95 -3.18 -12.05
CA GLN A 169 -10.25 -3.16 -13.49
C GLN A 169 -9.36 -4.16 -14.26
N ASN A 170 -8.15 -4.40 -13.78
CA ASN A 170 -7.18 -5.34 -14.34
C ASN A 170 -7.28 -6.75 -13.77
N LYS A 171 -8.30 -7.09 -12.97
CA LYS A 171 -8.37 -8.37 -12.24
C LYS A 171 -8.24 -9.62 -13.12
N ASP A 172 -8.69 -9.53 -14.37
CA ASP A 172 -8.68 -10.64 -15.34
C ASP A 172 -7.50 -10.53 -16.34
N ASN A 173 -6.65 -9.52 -16.22
CA ASN A 173 -5.49 -9.38 -17.10
C ASN A 173 -4.49 -10.50 -16.82
N THR A 174 -3.86 -10.99 -17.90
CA THR A 174 -2.82 -12.02 -17.85
C THR A 174 -1.46 -11.50 -18.32
N GLY A 175 -1.39 -10.28 -18.84
CA GLY A 175 -0.18 -9.65 -19.35
C GLY A 175 0.02 -8.24 -18.80
N THR A 176 1.29 -7.83 -18.69
CA THR A 176 1.66 -6.47 -18.28
C THR A 176 1.16 -5.45 -19.30
N LEU A 177 0.58 -4.34 -18.82
CA LEU A 177 0.18 -3.24 -19.67
C LEU A 177 1.41 -2.56 -20.27
N SER A 178 1.27 -2.00 -21.47
CA SER A 178 2.29 -1.06 -21.96
C SER A 178 2.32 0.19 -21.08
N GLN A 179 3.44 0.92 -21.02
CA GLN A 179 3.53 2.15 -20.22
C GLN A 179 2.45 3.17 -20.62
N GLN A 180 2.21 3.33 -21.92
CA GLN A 180 1.18 4.24 -22.44
C GLN A 180 -0.23 3.84 -21.98
N GLU A 181 -0.54 2.54 -22.02
CA GLU A 181 -1.83 2.02 -21.57
C GLU A 181 -1.98 2.17 -20.05
N PHE A 182 -0.92 1.89 -19.30
CA PHE A 182 -0.89 2.09 -17.85
C PHE A 182 -1.17 3.56 -17.49
N ASP A 183 -0.47 4.51 -18.12
CA ASP A 183 -0.63 5.95 -17.88
C ASP A 183 -2.05 6.43 -18.21
N GLN A 184 -2.65 5.87 -19.27
CA GLN A 184 -4.03 6.17 -19.64
C GLN A 184 -5.01 5.61 -18.59
N ARG A 185 -4.85 4.34 -18.20
CA ARG A 185 -5.78 3.69 -17.26
C ARG A 185 -5.66 4.24 -15.85
N ILE A 186 -4.47 4.61 -15.37
CA ILE A 186 -4.32 5.22 -14.04
C ILE A 186 -5.01 6.58 -13.99
N LYS A 187 -4.96 7.37 -15.08
CA LYS A 187 -5.72 8.62 -15.18
C LYS A 187 -7.22 8.38 -15.13
N GLN A 188 -7.73 7.38 -15.86
CA GLN A 188 -9.15 7.00 -15.83
C GLN A 188 -9.58 6.47 -14.45
N ALA A 189 -8.71 5.71 -13.78
CA ALA A 189 -8.94 5.23 -12.42
C ALA A 189 -9.00 6.39 -11.42
N ALA A 190 -8.15 7.42 -11.58
CA ALA A 190 -8.20 8.63 -10.77
C ALA A 190 -9.52 9.41 -10.97
N GLU A 191 -9.99 9.54 -12.21
CA GLU A 191 -11.29 10.16 -12.53
C GLU A 191 -12.46 9.37 -11.95
N THR A 192 -12.44 8.05 -12.11
CA THR A 192 -13.44 7.14 -11.51
C THR A 192 -13.46 7.26 -10.00
N TYR A 193 -12.29 7.19 -9.35
CA TYR A 193 -12.16 7.34 -7.92
C TYR A 193 -12.67 8.71 -7.44
N ALA A 194 -12.36 9.80 -8.17
CA ALA A 194 -12.85 11.12 -7.82
C ALA A 194 -14.39 11.20 -7.87
N GLN A 195 -15.02 10.49 -8.81
CA GLN A 195 -16.48 10.42 -8.90
C GLN A 195 -17.07 9.61 -7.74
N VAL A 196 -16.55 8.40 -7.49
CA VAL A 196 -16.99 7.54 -6.39
C VAL A 196 -16.79 8.24 -5.03
N ARG A 197 -15.71 8.99 -4.87
CA ARG A 197 -15.45 9.76 -3.64
C ARG A 197 -16.50 10.86 -3.40
N LYS A 198 -17.03 11.50 -4.44
CA LYS A 198 -18.14 12.46 -4.26
C LYS A 198 -19.38 11.78 -3.72
N GLU A 199 -19.67 10.57 -4.18
CA GLU A 199 -20.79 9.77 -3.69
C GLU A 199 -20.57 9.37 -2.24
N TRP A 200 -19.37 8.93 -1.87
CA TRP A 200 -19.01 8.68 -0.46
C TRP A 200 -19.23 9.88 0.44
N LEU A 201 -18.87 11.09 -0.01
CA LEU A 201 -19.13 12.30 0.75
C LEU A 201 -20.64 12.57 0.92
N SER A 202 -21.45 12.31 -0.12
CA SER A 202 -22.91 12.42 0.00
C SER A 202 -23.51 11.39 0.95
N ILE A 203 -22.95 10.17 0.99
CA ILE A 203 -23.30 9.15 1.98
C ILE A 203 -22.93 9.64 3.38
N GLY A 204 -21.76 10.25 3.54
CA GLY A 204 -21.32 10.85 4.79
C GLY A 204 -22.24 11.93 5.32
N GLU A 205 -22.83 12.75 4.44
CA GLU A 205 -23.82 13.75 4.85
C GLU A 205 -25.03 13.08 5.53
N ILE A 206 -25.56 12.01 4.91
CA ILE A 206 -26.64 11.19 5.46
C ILE A 206 -26.19 10.53 6.78
N MET A 207 -24.96 10.02 6.83
CA MET A 207 -24.37 9.38 8.02
C MET A 207 -23.90 10.34 9.12
N SER A 208 -24.17 11.64 8.98
CA SER A 208 -23.79 12.61 10.00
C SER A 208 -24.78 12.60 11.17
N LEU A 209 -24.28 12.94 12.37
CA LEU A 209 -25.12 13.03 13.57
C LEU A 209 -26.28 14.03 13.40
N LYS A 210 -26.14 15.01 12.50
CA LYS A 210 -27.20 15.97 12.18
C LYS A 210 -28.44 15.29 11.58
N PHE A 211 -28.25 14.26 10.75
CA PHE A 211 -29.33 13.59 10.06
C PHE A 211 -29.86 12.38 10.86
N LEU A 212 -28.96 11.57 11.41
CA LEU A 212 -29.34 10.33 12.11
C LEU A 212 -29.49 10.48 13.63
N GLY A 213 -29.12 11.64 14.20
CA GLY A 213 -29.07 11.83 15.65
C GLY A 213 -30.42 11.64 16.36
N ASP A 214 -31.52 11.99 15.68
CA ASP A 214 -32.88 11.83 16.22
C ASP A 214 -33.34 10.37 16.22
N GLU A 215 -32.78 9.53 15.34
CA GLU A 215 -33.14 8.10 15.21
C GLU A 215 -32.59 7.24 16.35
N ILE A 216 -31.63 7.76 17.12
CA ILE A 216 -31.05 7.07 18.29
C ILE A 216 -32.11 6.82 19.38
N GLY A 217 -33.16 7.64 19.45
CA GLY A 217 -34.27 7.45 20.40
C GLY A 217 -33.87 7.58 21.88
N ARG A 218 -32.75 8.27 22.16
CA ARG A 218 -32.22 8.52 23.53
C ARG A 218 -31.96 10.00 23.74
N SER A 219 -32.06 10.45 24.99
CA SER A 219 -31.78 11.85 25.32
C SER A 219 -30.33 12.23 25.03
N ALA A 220 -30.09 13.50 24.71
CA ALA A 220 -28.74 14.00 24.45
C ALA A 220 -27.79 13.80 25.64
N GLU A 221 -28.32 13.83 26.88
CA GLU A 221 -27.56 13.59 28.09
C GLU A 221 -27.12 12.13 28.24
N GLU A 222 -28.03 11.17 28.00
CA GLU A 222 -27.70 9.74 27.99
C GLU A 222 -26.62 9.42 26.95
N GLN A 223 -26.76 9.96 25.74
CA GLN A 223 -25.77 9.77 24.68
C GLN A 223 -24.40 10.39 25.01
N ARG A 224 -24.38 11.49 25.78
CA ARG A 224 -23.13 12.14 26.23
C ARG A 224 -22.45 11.32 27.32
N LEU A 225 -23.22 10.76 28.24
CA LEU A 225 -22.70 9.94 29.35
C LEU A 225 -22.29 8.53 28.89
N ASN A 226 -22.93 8.01 27.86
CA ASN A 226 -22.61 6.72 27.26
C ASN A 226 -22.36 6.84 25.75
N PRO A 227 -21.11 7.13 25.32
CA PRO A 227 -20.78 7.28 23.91
C PRO A 227 -20.99 6.00 23.10
N GLU A 228 -21.03 4.81 23.73
CA GLU A 228 -21.26 3.54 23.03
C GLU A 228 -22.61 3.52 22.33
N ILE A 229 -23.63 4.20 22.86
CA ILE A 229 -24.95 4.30 22.23
C ILE A 229 -24.84 4.88 20.81
N ARG A 230 -24.07 5.96 20.65
CA ARG A 230 -23.84 6.58 19.34
C ARG A 230 -22.99 5.71 18.44
N GLN A 231 -21.94 5.10 19.00
CA GLN A 231 -21.03 4.24 18.27
C GLN A 231 -21.75 3.00 17.70
N ASP A 232 -22.61 2.36 18.51
CA ASP A 232 -23.36 1.17 18.11
C ASP A 232 -24.38 1.52 17.03
N HIS A 233 -25.12 2.62 17.22
CA HIS A 233 -26.09 3.08 16.22
C HIS A 233 -25.42 3.34 14.87
N ILE A 234 -24.35 4.13 14.80
CA ILE A 234 -23.69 4.39 13.50
C ILE A 234 -23.04 3.14 12.90
N SER A 235 -22.59 2.18 13.73
CA SER A 235 -22.05 0.91 13.24
C SER A 235 -23.15 0.08 12.56
N GLU A 236 -24.37 0.08 13.12
CA GLU A 236 -25.55 -0.54 12.52
C GLU A 236 -26.00 0.18 11.25
N GLU A 237 -25.97 1.50 11.21
CA GLU A 237 -26.29 2.27 10.00
C GLU A 237 -25.31 1.99 8.86
N ILE A 238 -24.00 1.89 9.16
CA ILE A 238 -23.00 1.42 8.19
C ILE A 238 -23.31 -0.02 7.75
N ARG A 239 -23.67 -0.92 8.68
CA ARG A 239 -24.07 -2.30 8.33
C ARG A 239 -25.22 -2.31 7.34
N TRP A 240 -26.29 -1.59 7.62
CA TRP A 240 -27.48 -1.56 6.78
C TRP A 240 -27.22 -0.92 5.43
N TYR A 241 -26.57 0.25 5.41
CA TYR A 241 -26.30 0.99 4.18
C TYR A 241 -25.45 0.17 3.19
N PHE A 242 -24.42 -0.51 3.71
CA PHE A 242 -23.51 -1.34 2.90
C PHE A 242 -23.95 -2.82 2.81
N ASN A 243 -25.15 -3.16 3.30
CA ASN A 243 -25.73 -4.51 3.29
C ASN A 243 -24.76 -5.60 3.83
N LEU A 244 -24.14 -5.31 4.97
CA LEU A 244 -23.18 -6.21 5.62
C LEU A 244 -23.91 -7.23 6.52
N PRO A 245 -23.40 -8.47 6.64
CA PRO A 245 -24.00 -9.48 7.50
C PRO A 245 -23.91 -9.13 8.99
N VAL A 246 -22.86 -8.42 9.38
CA VAL A 246 -22.61 -7.93 10.75
C VAL A 246 -22.00 -6.53 10.69
N PRO A 247 -22.06 -5.74 11.79
CA PRO A 247 -21.43 -4.43 11.81
C PRO A 247 -19.92 -4.53 11.59
N PRO A 248 -19.30 -3.51 10.98
CA PRO A 248 -17.84 -3.46 10.89
C PRO A 248 -17.21 -3.44 12.29
N ASP A 249 -15.95 -3.86 12.38
CA ASP A 249 -15.18 -3.73 13.63
C ASP A 249 -15.25 -2.28 14.11
N LYS A 250 -15.65 -2.08 15.37
CA LYS A 250 -15.79 -0.77 16.01
C LYS A 250 -14.48 0.05 15.94
N LYS A 251 -13.30 -0.57 15.83
CA LYS A 251 -12.01 0.10 15.60
C LYS A 251 -11.84 0.63 14.17
N LEU A 252 -12.54 0.07 13.19
CA LEU A 252 -12.51 0.48 11.79
C LEU A 252 -13.51 1.58 11.46
N VAL A 253 -14.64 1.63 12.18
CA VAL A 253 -15.70 2.65 12.01
C VAL A 253 -15.17 4.09 11.94
N PRO A 254 -14.24 4.55 12.81
CA PRO A 254 -13.67 5.90 12.70
C PRO A 254 -12.99 6.18 11.36
N SER A 255 -12.33 5.18 10.79
CA SER A 255 -11.66 5.29 9.50
C SER A 255 -12.69 5.38 8.37
N ILE A 256 -13.74 4.54 8.39
CA ILE A 256 -14.86 4.59 7.43
C ILE A 256 -15.52 5.96 7.47
N LEU A 257 -15.89 6.45 8.66
CA LEU A 257 -16.52 7.76 8.83
C LEU A 257 -15.63 8.88 8.29
N THR A 258 -14.33 8.84 8.58
CA THR A 258 -13.37 9.83 8.07
C THR A 258 -13.31 9.81 6.54
N ALA A 259 -13.32 8.63 5.92
CA ALA A 259 -13.34 8.48 4.46
C ALA A 259 -14.66 8.99 3.83
N LEU A 260 -15.78 8.85 4.53
CA LEU A 260 -17.07 9.45 4.17
C LEU A 260 -17.13 10.97 4.44
N GLY A 261 -16.09 11.59 5.01
CA GLY A 261 -16.08 13.01 5.36
C GLY A 261 -16.82 13.35 6.66
N VAL A 262 -17.13 12.34 7.48
CA VAL A 262 -17.79 12.48 8.78
C VAL A 262 -16.74 12.48 9.88
N ARG A 263 -16.81 13.45 10.80
CA ARG A 263 -15.90 13.51 11.95
C ARG A 263 -16.25 12.40 12.96
N PRO A 264 -15.39 11.39 13.20
CA PRO A 264 -15.73 10.26 14.09
C PRO A 264 -16.10 10.68 15.51
N ALA A 265 -15.49 11.76 16.00
CA ALA A 265 -15.76 12.30 17.34
C ALA A 265 -17.22 12.71 17.57
N SER A 266 -17.99 13.10 16.53
CA SER A 266 -19.42 13.40 16.71
C SER A 266 -20.20 12.16 17.16
N TRP A 267 -19.75 10.99 16.70
CA TRP A 267 -20.31 9.68 17.01
C TRP A 267 -19.70 9.03 18.26
N GLY A 268 -18.93 9.78 19.05
CA GLY A 268 -18.35 9.28 20.30
C GLY A 268 -17.02 8.53 20.13
N PHE A 269 -16.47 8.43 18.92
CA PHE A 269 -15.14 7.87 18.68
C PHE A 269 -14.06 8.92 18.97
N THR A 270 -13.58 8.95 20.22
CA THR A 270 -12.57 9.90 20.69
C THR A 270 -11.26 9.19 21.03
N THR A 271 -10.89 9.09 22.31
CA THR A 271 -9.64 8.46 22.75
C THR A 271 -9.65 6.95 22.50
N GLY A 272 -8.55 6.41 21.98
CA GLY A 272 -8.39 4.97 21.73
C GLY A 272 -8.91 4.48 20.37
N TYR A 273 -9.43 5.38 19.53
CA TYR A 273 -9.99 5.07 18.21
C TYR A 273 -9.21 5.81 17.11
N PRO A 274 -8.09 5.25 16.63
CA PRO A 274 -7.35 5.88 15.54
C PRO A 274 -8.21 5.93 14.28
N ALA A 275 -8.19 7.06 13.59
CA ALA A 275 -8.88 7.25 12.32
C ALA A 275 -7.86 7.42 11.21
N SER A 276 -7.98 6.62 10.15
CA SER A 276 -7.16 6.71 8.95
C SER A 276 -8.08 6.80 7.74
N GLN A 277 -8.07 7.96 7.06
CA GLN A 277 -8.84 8.15 5.83
C GLN A 277 -8.52 7.05 4.82
N ARG A 278 -7.24 6.73 4.63
CA ARG A 278 -6.78 5.68 3.70
C ARG A 278 -7.36 4.31 4.03
N ALA A 279 -7.37 3.92 5.32
CA ALA A 279 -7.95 2.64 5.72
C ALA A 279 -9.46 2.59 5.47
N GLY A 280 -10.17 3.71 5.70
CA GLY A 280 -11.59 3.83 5.39
C GLY A 280 -11.88 3.77 3.89
N GLU A 281 -11.09 4.47 3.07
CA GLU A 281 -11.27 4.46 1.60
C GLU A 281 -10.97 3.09 1.00
N THR A 282 -9.97 2.36 1.49
CA THR A 282 -9.76 0.95 1.11
C THR A 282 -10.99 0.12 1.44
N TRP A 283 -11.54 0.22 2.66
CA TRP A 283 -12.74 -0.51 3.04
C TRP A 283 -13.96 -0.13 2.19
N LEU A 284 -14.12 1.15 1.86
CA LEU A 284 -15.21 1.62 1.00
C LEU A 284 -15.09 1.09 -0.43
N ILE A 285 -13.88 0.94 -0.98
CA ILE A 285 -13.71 0.27 -2.28
C ILE A 285 -14.24 -1.17 -2.23
N ASP A 286 -14.04 -1.87 -1.12
CA ASP A 286 -14.46 -3.26 -0.93
C ASP A 286 -15.97 -3.41 -0.76
N ASN A 287 -16.59 -2.44 -0.08
CA ASN A 287 -17.95 -2.55 0.42
C ASN A 287 -18.95 -1.61 -0.27
N ALA A 288 -18.50 -0.66 -1.09
CA ALA A 288 -19.37 0.31 -1.74
C ALA A 288 -20.50 -0.38 -2.52
N PRO A 289 -21.75 0.09 -2.37
CA PRO A 289 -22.90 -0.53 -3.02
C PRO A 289 -22.76 -0.46 -4.54
N GLN A 290 -22.56 -1.61 -5.18
CA GLN A 290 -22.68 -2.00 -6.61
C GLN A 290 -22.32 -1.01 -7.75
N LEU A 291 -21.68 0.13 -7.50
CA LEU A 291 -21.34 1.11 -8.53
C LEU A 291 -20.09 0.73 -9.33
N LEU A 292 -19.23 -0.14 -8.78
CA LEU A 292 -18.07 -0.70 -9.49
C LEU A 292 -18.41 -1.93 -10.37
N LYS A 293 -19.67 -2.34 -10.47
CA LYS A 293 -20.09 -3.49 -11.30
C LYS A 293 -20.50 -3.11 -12.74
N GLN A 294 -20.42 -1.83 -13.11
CA GLN A 294 -20.83 -1.35 -14.45
C GLN A 294 -19.68 -0.74 -15.27
N GLY A 295 -18.43 -0.94 -14.87
CA GLY A 295 -17.23 -0.55 -15.64
C GLY A 295 -16.52 -1.75 -16.22
#